data_AF-A0A5C8ZBU7-F1
#
_entry.id   AF-A0A5C8ZBU7-F1
#
_cell.length_a   1.000
_cell.length_b   1.000
_cell.length_c   1.000
_cell.angle_alpha   90.00
_cell.angle_beta   90.00
_cell.angle_gamma   90.00
#
_symmetry.space_group_name_H-M   'P 1'
#
loop_
_entity.id
_entity.type
_entity.pdbx_description
1 polymer ?
#
loop_
_entity_poly.entity_id
_entity_poly.type
_entity_poly.pdbx_seq_one_letter_code
_entity_poly.pdbx_strand_id
1 'polypeptide(L)'
;MRYAIVLFFTITLSACSINGPVTQQATIDDRPTVTFDVGGYNPVKLMLYVDGFSYGALAKYQYKRTELKLLPGKHLVEVYHNDQLIYSRRQYFGESTASVIKVYQ
;
A
#
# COMPACT_ATOMS: atom_id res chain seq x y z
N MET A 1 -31.97 51.44 26.21
CA MET A 1 -32.57 50.58 25.17
C MET A 1 -31.90 50.70 23.80
N ARG A 2 -31.54 51.91 23.32
CA ARG A 2 -30.82 52.10 22.03
C ARG A 2 -29.47 51.38 21.92
N TYR A 3 -28.65 51.40 22.97
CA TYR A 3 -27.31 50.79 22.95
C TYR A 3 -27.30 49.25 22.97
N ALA A 4 -28.37 48.62 23.46
CA ALA A 4 -28.48 47.16 23.51
C ALA A 4 -28.67 46.53 22.11
N ILE A 5 -29.35 47.25 21.22
CA ILE A 5 -29.60 46.81 19.84
C ILE A 5 -28.30 46.84 19.02
N VAL A 6 -27.46 47.85 19.25
CA VAL A 6 -26.17 48.01 18.55
C VAL A 6 -25.20 46.90 18.94
N LEU A 7 -25.15 46.53 20.22
CA LEU A 7 -24.29 45.45 20.72
C LEU A 7 -24.69 44.07 20.16
N PHE A 8 -26.00 43.81 20.06
CA PHE A 8 -26.51 42.55 19.52
C PHE A 8 -26.18 42.39 18.03
N PHE A 9 -26.20 43.50 17.28
CA PHE A 9 -25.91 43.48 15.84
C PHE A 9 -24.43 43.23 15.53
N THR A 10 -23.50 43.64 16.40
CA THR A 10 -22.06 43.39 16.18
C THR A 10 -21.65 41.94 16.39
N ILE A 11 -22.39 41.17 17.20
CA ILE A 11 -22.04 39.76 17.51
C ILE A 11 -22.44 38.82 16.37
N THR A 12 -23.48 39.16 15.61
CA THR A 12 -23.98 38.30 14.51
C THR A 12 -23.11 38.36 13.26
N LEU A 13 -22.33 39.43 13.04
CA LEU A 13 -21.44 39.55 11.87
C LEU A 13 -20.20 38.65 11.96
N SER A 14 -19.74 38.27 13.16
CA SER A 14 -18.58 37.40 13.35
C SER A 14 -18.86 35.90 13.19
N ALA A 15 -20.13 35.49 13.10
CA ALA A 15 -20.52 34.07 13.05
C ALA A 15 -20.34 33.42 11.66
N CYS A 16 -20.18 34.20 10.59
CA CYS A 16 -20.14 33.66 9.22
C CYS A 16 -18.75 33.26 8.72
N SER A 17 -17.67 33.40 9.50
CA SER A 17 -16.29 33.19 9.04
C SER A 17 -15.68 31.82 9.40
N ILE A 18 -16.37 30.96 10.14
CA ILE A 18 -15.79 29.74 10.71
C ILE A 18 -15.84 28.55 9.73
N ASN A 19 -16.65 28.62 8.67
CA ASN A 19 -16.84 27.54 7.70
C ASN A 19 -16.16 27.86 6.35
N GLY A 20 -14.87 28.21 6.36
CA GLY A 20 -14.08 28.23 5.14
C GLY A 20 -14.03 26.82 4.54
N PRO A 21 -14.09 26.66 3.20
CA PRO A 21 -14.00 25.34 2.57
C PRO A 21 -12.64 24.70 2.93
N VAL A 22 -12.68 23.69 3.78
CA VAL A 22 -11.50 22.87 4.10
C VAL A 22 -11.29 21.90 2.95
N THR A 23 -10.29 22.16 2.11
CA THR A 23 -9.89 21.23 1.06
C THR A 23 -9.15 20.06 1.71
N GLN A 24 -9.83 18.92 1.85
CA GLN A 24 -9.19 17.69 2.32
C GLN A 24 -8.38 17.09 1.16
N GLN A 25 -7.06 17.22 1.20
CA GLN A 25 -6.17 16.58 0.25
C GLN A 25 -5.87 15.16 0.74
N ALA A 26 -6.47 14.14 0.11
CA ALA A 26 -6.12 12.75 0.35
C ALA A 26 -4.93 12.37 -0.53
N THR A 27 -3.85 11.89 0.08
CA THR A 27 -2.76 11.23 -0.66
C THR A 27 -3.22 9.81 -1.00
N ILE A 28 -3.37 9.51 -2.28
CA ILE A 28 -3.70 8.15 -2.76
C ILE A 28 -2.39 7.34 -2.78
N ASP A 29 -2.39 6.16 -2.15
CA ASP A 29 -1.30 5.18 -2.25
C ASP A 29 -1.56 4.29 -3.47
N ASP A 30 -0.86 4.57 -4.57
CA ASP A 30 -0.97 3.92 -5.87
C ASP A 30 0.10 2.85 -6.10
N ARG A 31 0.81 2.44 -5.05
CA ARG A 31 1.88 1.44 -5.15
C ARG A 31 1.34 0.09 -5.62
N PRO A 32 1.99 -0.59 -6.57
CA PRO A 32 1.64 -1.95 -6.93
C PRO A 32 1.70 -2.90 -5.75
N THR A 33 0.76 -3.84 -5.74
CA THR A 33 0.64 -4.88 -4.72
C THR A 33 0.92 -6.25 -5.33
N VAL A 34 1.74 -7.05 -4.67
CA VAL A 34 2.11 -8.39 -5.10
C VAL A 34 1.75 -9.39 -4.01
N THR A 35 1.12 -10.49 -4.42
CA THR A 35 0.82 -11.63 -3.54
C THR A 35 1.34 -12.91 -4.16
N PHE A 36 1.51 -13.93 -3.33
CA PHE A 36 2.07 -15.20 -3.75
C PHE A 36 1.10 -16.34 -3.49
N ASP A 37 0.87 -17.13 -4.53
CA ASP A 37 0.14 -18.40 -4.49
C ASP A 37 1.16 -19.53 -4.56
N VAL A 38 1.24 -20.33 -3.50
CA VAL A 38 2.28 -21.34 -3.31
C VAL A 38 1.65 -22.72 -3.29
N GLY A 39 2.10 -23.60 -4.18
CA GLY A 39 1.75 -25.02 -4.17
C GLY A 39 3.00 -25.91 -4.11
N GLY A 40 2.88 -27.08 -3.47
CA GLY A 40 3.98 -28.06 -3.37
C GLY A 40 5.07 -27.72 -2.35
N TYR A 41 5.29 -26.44 -2.03
CA TYR A 41 6.27 -26.00 -1.03
C TYR A 41 5.63 -25.55 0.29
N ASN A 42 6.38 -25.66 1.40
CA ASN A 42 6.01 -25.01 2.66
C ASN A 42 6.37 -23.51 2.60
N PRO A 43 5.41 -22.57 2.60
CA PRO A 43 5.65 -21.14 2.42
C PRO A 43 6.53 -20.52 3.52
N VAL A 44 6.60 -21.14 4.70
CA VAL A 44 7.42 -20.67 5.83
C VAL A 44 8.91 -20.90 5.56
N LYS A 45 9.25 -21.92 4.76
CA LYS A 45 10.63 -22.27 4.37
C LYS A 45 11.09 -21.52 3.12
N LEU A 46 10.21 -20.72 2.51
CA LEU A 46 10.51 -19.95 1.31
C LEU A 46 10.93 -18.54 1.70
N MET A 47 12.10 -18.10 1.23
CA MET A 47 12.58 -16.72 1.40
C MET A 47 12.34 -15.93 0.12
N LEU A 48 11.72 -14.77 0.27
CA LEU A 48 11.45 -13.84 -0.83
C LEU A 48 12.57 -12.81 -0.93
N TYR A 49 13.07 -12.62 -2.14
CA TYR A 49 13.98 -11.55 -2.51
C TYR A 49 13.38 -10.72 -3.65
N VAL A 50 13.50 -9.40 -3.55
CA VAL A 50 13.15 -8.47 -4.63
C VAL A 50 14.32 -7.54 -4.86
N ASP A 51 14.83 -7.53 -6.09
CA ASP A 51 16.03 -6.78 -6.49
C ASP A 51 17.26 -7.02 -5.60
N GLY A 52 17.42 -8.26 -5.14
CA GLY A 52 18.52 -8.66 -4.24
C GLY A 52 18.30 -8.33 -2.76
N PHE A 53 17.21 -7.65 -2.40
CA PHE A 53 16.85 -7.38 -1.00
C PHE A 53 15.94 -8.48 -0.44
N SER A 54 16.25 -8.97 0.76
CA SER A 54 15.42 -9.96 1.44
C SER A 54 14.18 -9.32 2.05
N TYR A 55 13.00 -9.86 1.74
CA TYR A 55 11.72 -9.50 2.34
C TYR A 55 11.27 -10.53 3.40
N GLY A 56 12.11 -11.52 3.68
CA GLY A 56 11.89 -12.59 4.64
C GLY A 56 10.97 -13.69 4.10
N ALA A 57 10.31 -14.39 5.03
CA ALA A 57 9.47 -15.54 4.70
C ALA A 57 8.31 -15.17 3.76
N LEU A 58 8.16 -15.91 2.67
CA LEU A 58 7.11 -15.73 1.68
C LEU A 58 5.71 -16.02 2.26
N ALA A 59 5.62 -16.80 3.35
CA ALA A 59 4.41 -16.97 4.14
C ALA A 59 3.75 -15.65 4.59
N LYS A 60 4.52 -14.55 4.68
CA LYS A 60 4.01 -13.23 5.03
C LYS A 60 3.19 -12.57 3.93
N TYR A 61 3.30 -13.01 2.67
CA TYR A 61 2.73 -12.33 1.50
C TYR A 61 1.79 -13.26 0.70
N GLN A 62 1.10 -14.16 1.41
CA GLN A 62 0.21 -15.13 0.79
C GLN A 62 -1.02 -14.45 0.16
N TYR A 63 -1.45 -15.02 -0.96
CA TYR A 63 -2.69 -14.63 -1.64
C TYR A 63 -3.86 -14.59 -0.65
N LYS A 64 -4.64 -13.50 -0.71
CA LYS A 64 -5.78 -13.18 0.18
C LYS A 64 -5.46 -12.93 1.67
N ARG A 65 -4.19 -12.88 2.08
CA ARG A 65 -3.81 -12.52 3.46
C ARG A 65 -3.18 -11.15 3.56
N THR A 66 -2.03 -10.99 2.91
CA THR A 66 -1.20 -9.81 3.04
C THR A 66 -0.47 -9.57 1.73
N GLU A 67 -0.39 -8.30 1.35
CA GLU A 67 0.17 -7.89 0.07
C GLU A 67 1.53 -7.23 0.29
N LEU A 68 2.48 -7.56 -0.58
CA LEU A 68 3.74 -6.85 -0.67
C LEU A 68 3.54 -5.60 -1.53
N LYS A 69 3.75 -4.42 -0.94
CA LYS A 69 3.76 -3.16 -1.69
C LYS A 69 5.15 -2.92 -2.28
N LEU A 70 5.21 -2.74 -3.58
CA LEU A 70 6.44 -2.41 -4.31
C LEU A 70 6.33 -0.99 -4.89
N LEU A 71 7.47 -0.44 -5.29
CA LEU A 71 7.45 0.76 -6.12
C LEU A 71 7.07 0.37 -7.56
N PRO A 72 6.47 1.28 -8.34
CA PRO A 72 6.26 1.04 -9.76
C PRO A 72 7.60 0.88 -10.49
N GLY A 73 7.70 -0.14 -11.35
CA GLY A 73 8.94 -0.40 -12.06
C GLY A 73 9.15 -1.85 -12.46
N LYS A 74 10.33 -2.11 -13.04
CA LYS A 74 10.75 -3.47 -13.39
C LYS A 74 11.56 -4.04 -12.22
N HIS A 75 11.03 -5.08 -11.60
CA HIS A 75 11.60 -5.72 -10.43
C HIS A 75 11.97 -7.18 -10.75
N LEU A 76 13.09 -7.64 -10.20
CA LEU A 76 13.48 -9.05 -10.18
C LEU A 76 12.92 -9.70 -8.90
N VAL A 77 11.99 -10.64 -9.06
CA VAL A 77 11.40 -11.39 -7.95
C VAL A 77 12.01 -12.76 -7.91
N GLU A 78 12.61 -13.11 -6.77
CA GLU A 78 13.30 -14.36 -6.53
C GLU A 78 12.78 -15.04 -5.27
N VAL A 79 12.63 -16.36 -5.34
CA VAL A 79 12.23 -17.17 -4.20
C VAL A 79 13.22 -18.29 -4.01
N TYR A 80 13.71 -18.40 -2.78
CA TYR A 80 14.67 -19.40 -2.36
C TYR A 80 14.03 -20.38 -1.38
N HIS A 81 14.38 -21.65 -1.50
CA HIS A 81 14.06 -22.70 -0.53
C HIS A 81 15.38 -23.31 -0.04
N ASN A 82 15.73 -23.12 1.24
CA ASN A 82 17.01 -23.57 1.81
C ASN A 82 18.21 -23.18 0.92
N ASP A 83 18.34 -21.89 0.58
CA ASP A 83 19.40 -21.33 -0.28
C ASP A 83 19.41 -21.79 -1.75
N GLN A 84 18.47 -22.66 -2.15
CA GLN A 84 18.26 -23.02 -3.55
C GLN A 84 17.23 -22.08 -4.19
N LEU A 85 17.60 -21.43 -5.29
CA LEU A 85 16.68 -20.63 -6.10
C LEU A 85 15.64 -21.55 -6.76
N ILE A 86 14.36 -21.38 -6.40
CA ILE A 86 13.25 -22.17 -6.95
C ILE A 86 12.37 -21.37 -7.92
N TYR A 87 12.43 -20.04 -7.86
CA TYR A 87 11.70 -19.15 -8.74
C TYR A 87 12.51 -17.88 -8.98
N SER A 88 12.64 -17.45 -10.23
CA SER A 88 13.24 -16.17 -10.59
C SER A 88 12.52 -15.60 -11.81
N ARG A 89 11.98 -14.39 -11.68
CA ARG A 89 11.34 -13.69 -12.80
C ARG A 89 11.50 -12.19 -12.68
N ARG A 90 11.89 -11.56 -13.79
CA ARG A 90 11.85 -10.11 -13.95
C ARG A 90 10.51 -9.70 -14.53
N GLN A 91 9.75 -8.88 -13.81
CA GLN A 91 8.41 -8.44 -14.19
C GLN A 91 8.26 -6.94 -13.96
N TYR A 92 7.45 -6.30 -14.81
CA TYR A 92 7.06 -4.91 -14.63
C TYR A 92 5.80 -4.83 -13.78
N PHE A 93 5.82 -3.99 -12.75
CA PHE A 93 4.71 -3.71 -11.85
C PHE A 93 4.29 -2.26 -12.05
N GLY A 94 3.08 -2.05 -12.57
CA GLY A 94 2.54 -0.71 -12.85
C GLY A 94 1.83 -0.10 -11.63
N GLU A 95 1.61 1.21 -11.66
CA GLU A 95 0.81 1.90 -10.65
C GLU A 95 -0.61 1.32 -10.55
N SER A 96 -1.12 1.25 -9.32
CA SER A 96 -2.46 0.74 -8.98
C SER A 96 -2.74 -0.69 -9.48
N THR A 97 -1.69 -1.50 -9.69
CA THR A 97 -1.84 -2.89 -10.14
C THR A 97 -1.73 -3.89 -9.00
N ALA A 98 -2.54 -4.95 -9.07
CA ALA A 98 -2.44 -6.12 -8.21
C ALA A 98 -1.97 -7.33 -9.01
N SER A 99 -0.89 -7.96 -8.56
CA SER A 99 -0.31 -9.14 -9.22
C SER A 99 -0.29 -10.35 -8.27
N VAL A 100 -0.59 -11.52 -8.82
CA VAL A 100 -0.46 -12.80 -8.12
C VAL A 100 0.64 -13.62 -8.78
N ILE A 101 1.69 -13.93 -8.03
CA ILE A 101 2.81 -14.75 -8.48
C ILE A 101 2.59 -16.19 -8.02
N LYS A 102 2.62 -17.11 -8.98
CA LYS A 102 2.43 -18.54 -8.78
C LYS A 102 3.78 -19.23 -8.62
N VAL A 103 4.01 -19.83 -7.46
CA VAL A 103 5.23 -20.58 -7.12
C VAL A 103 4.85 -22.02 -6.82
N TYR A 104 5.14 -22.91 -7.76
CA TYR A 104 4.77 -24.33 -7.68
C TYR A 104 6.01 -25.21 -7.86
N GLN A 105 5.97 -26.38 -7.23
CA GLN A 105 6.94 -27.46 -7.43
C GLN A 105 6.63 -28.25 -8.71
#